data_AF-A0A917CM95-F1
#
_entry.id   AF-A0A917CM95-F1
#
_cell.length_a   1.000
_cell.length_b   1.000
_cell.length_c   1.000
_cell.angle_alpha   90.00
_cell.angle_beta   90.00
_cell.angle_gamma   90.00
#
_symmetry.space_group_name_H-M   'P 1'
#
loop_
_entity.id
_entity.type
_entity.pdbx_description
1 polymer ?
#
loop_
_entity_poly.entity_id
_entity_poly.type
_entity_poly.pdbx_seq_one_letter_code
_entity_poly.pdbx_strand_id
1 'polypeptide(L)'
;MYAVAGESREQILDGYRAAWAHSDRTIVELDLDTSGHVPHWPQERAAITLHRTLIHVTAETARHAGQADIVRETIDGVAGLRAVGDNLGDVEAGYLEKLEAIAREFGPTP
;
A
#
# COMPACT_ATOMS: atom_id res chain seq x y z
N MET A 1 -7.54 3.56 -12.33
CA MET A 1 -8.77 2.77 -12.21
C MET A 1 -9.64 3.45 -11.17
N TYR A 2 -10.94 3.59 -11.38
CA TYR A 2 -11.89 4.21 -10.44
C TYR A 2 -13.21 3.44 -10.49
N ALA A 3 -13.93 3.39 -9.36
CA ALA A 3 -15.27 2.81 -9.33
C ALA A 3 -16.23 3.70 -10.14
N VAL A 4 -17.05 3.10 -10.99
CA VAL A 4 -18.10 3.81 -11.73
C VAL A 4 -19.40 3.86 -10.92
N ALA A 5 -20.32 4.75 -11.27
CA ALA A 5 -21.57 4.96 -10.52
C ALA A 5 -22.46 3.70 -10.38
N GLY A 6 -22.30 2.72 -11.27
CA GLY A 6 -23.04 1.46 -11.20
C GLY A 6 -22.41 0.38 -10.31
N GLU A 7 -21.20 0.61 -9.79
CA GLU A 7 -20.52 -0.35 -8.91
C GLU A 7 -20.79 0.00 -7.44
N SER A 8 -21.40 -0.93 -6.72
CA SER A 8 -21.61 -0.79 -5.28
C SER A 8 -20.32 -1.06 -4.51
N ARG A 9 -20.28 -0.55 -3.28
CA ARG A 9 -19.20 -0.85 -2.33
C ARG A 9 -19.06 -2.36 -2.11
N GLU A 10 -20.18 -3.06 -1.97
CA GLU A 10 -20.19 -4.50 -1.73
C GLU A 10 -19.56 -5.25 -2.90
N GLN A 11 -19.85 -4.87 -4.15
CA GLN A 11 -19.22 -5.45 -5.33
C GLN A 11 -17.70 -5.26 -5.34
N ILE A 12 -17.23 -4.08 -4.96
CA ILE A 12 -15.79 -3.78 -4.87
C ILE A 12 -15.12 -4.64 -3.80
N LEU A 13 -15.73 -4.72 -2.61
CA LEU A 13 -15.20 -5.51 -1.49
C LEU A 13 -15.20 -7.02 -1.81
N ASP A 14 -16.26 -7.52 -2.45
CA ASP A 14 -16.36 -8.92 -2.83
C ASP A 14 -15.37 -9.27 -3.95
N GLY A 15 -15.16 -8.36 -4.91
CA GLY A 15 -14.10 -8.50 -5.91
C GLY A 15 -12.72 -8.60 -5.28
N TYR A 16 -12.43 -7.76 -4.28
CA TYR A 16 -11.17 -7.81 -3.55
C TYR A 16 -10.99 -9.12 -2.77
N ARG A 17 -12.04 -9.59 -2.08
CA ARG A 17 -12.02 -10.90 -1.38
C ARG A 17 -11.84 -12.07 -2.34
N ALA A 18 -12.43 -12.01 -3.52
CA ALA A 18 -12.24 -13.05 -4.55
C ALA A 18 -10.79 -13.08 -5.04
N ALA A 19 -10.14 -11.92 -5.20
CA ALA A 19 -8.73 -11.82 -5.54
C ALA A 19 -7.82 -12.42 -4.45
N TRP A 20 -8.15 -12.22 -3.17
CA TRP A 20 -7.46 -12.87 -2.04
C TRP A 20 -7.57 -14.39 -2.12
N ALA A 21 -8.78 -14.92 -2.22
CA ALA A 21 -9.00 -16.36 -2.29
C ALA A 21 -8.29 -17.01 -3.51
N HIS A 22 -8.21 -16.30 -4.64
CA HIS A 22 -7.42 -16.75 -5.77
C HIS A 22 -5.92 -16.78 -5.45
N SER A 23 -5.39 -15.70 -4.87
CA SER A 23 -3.98 -15.57 -4.51
C SER A 23 -3.56 -16.62 -3.49
N ASP A 24 -4.39 -16.88 -2.47
CA ASP A 24 -4.14 -17.89 -1.43
C ASP A 24 -4.00 -19.28 -2.05
N ARG A 25 -4.90 -19.66 -2.96
CA ARG A 25 -4.80 -20.95 -3.67
C ARG A 25 -3.51 -21.02 -4.49
N THR A 26 -3.19 -19.98 -5.26
CA THR A 26 -1.95 -19.93 -6.06
C THR A 26 -0.70 -20.09 -5.19
N ILE A 27 -0.66 -19.46 -4.02
CA ILE A 27 0.46 -19.55 -3.08
C ILE A 27 0.59 -20.96 -2.49
N VAL A 28 -0.53 -21.62 -2.20
CA VAL A 28 -0.54 -22.98 -1.64
C VAL A 28 -0.21 -24.05 -2.68
N GLU A 29 -0.65 -23.88 -3.92
CA GLU A 29 -0.59 -24.91 -4.96
C GLU A 29 0.70 -24.90 -5.79
N LEU A 30 1.47 -23.81 -5.80
CA LEU A 30 2.61 -23.63 -6.71
C LEU A 30 3.92 -23.32 -5.98
N ASP A 31 5.02 -23.82 -6.54
CA ASP A 31 6.37 -23.48 -6.08
C ASP A 31 6.75 -22.04 -6.44
N LEU A 32 7.63 -21.43 -5.63
CA LEU A 32 8.05 -20.04 -5.78
C LEU A 32 8.75 -19.72 -7.12
N ASP A 33 9.38 -20.70 -7.75
CA ASP A 33 10.04 -20.58 -9.06
C ASP A 33 9.10 -20.83 -10.24
N THR A 34 7.84 -21.19 -9.98
CA THR A 34 6.81 -21.36 -11.01
C THR A 34 6.71 -20.10 -11.88
N SER A 35 6.86 -20.29 -13.20
CA SER A 35 6.82 -19.20 -14.17
C SER A 35 5.38 -18.83 -14.55
N GLY A 36 5.11 -17.54 -14.62
CA GLY A 36 3.89 -16.93 -15.13
C GLY A 36 4.19 -15.92 -16.24
N HIS A 37 3.14 -15.51 -16.96
CA HIS A 37 3.23 -14.53 -18.03
C HIS A 37 2.21 -13.41 -17.80
N VAL A 38 2.66 -12.16 -17.85
CA VAL A 38 1.82 -10.95 -17.81
C VAL A 38 1.61 -10.41 -19.24
N PRO A 39 0.45 -10.62 -19.88
CA PRO A 39 0.28 -10.38 -21.34
C PRO A 39 0.40 -8.93 -21.78
N HIS A 40 0.15 -7.98 -20.88
CA HIS A 40 0.15 -6.55 -21.17
C HIS A 40 1.49 -5.86 -20.86
N TRP A 41 2.53 -6.63 -20.49
CA TRP A 41 3.88 -6.11 -20.28
C TRP A 41 4.73 -6.27 -21.56
N PRO A 42 5.78 -5.44 -21.74
CA PRO A 42 6.78 -5.66 -22.79
C PRO A 42 7.31 -7.09 -22.74
N GLN A 43 7.47 -7.72 -23.91
CA GLN A 43 7.72 -9.16 -24.02
C GLN A 43 8.98 -9.60 -23.27
N GLU A 44 10.01 -8.76 -23.26
CA GLU A 44 11.27 -8.98 -22.54
C GLU A 44 11.13 -8.95 -21.00
N ARG A 45 9.99 -8.50 -20.47
CA ARG A 45 9.66 -8.45 -19.04
C ARG A 45 8.42 -9.26 -18.68
N ALA A 46 7.72 -9.80 -19.66
CA ALA A 46 6.41 -10.42 -19.46
C ALA A 46 6.48 -11.75 -18.70
N ALA A 47 7.63 -12.41 -18.70
CA ALA A 47 7.89 -13.60 -17.89
C ALA A 47 8.29 -13.23 -16.45
N ILE A 48 7.63 -13.82 -15.47
CA ILE A 48 7.83 -13.57 -14.03
C ILE A 48 7.67 -14.86 -13.24
N THR A 49 8.35 -15.00 -12.09
CA THR A 49 8.11 -16.13 -11.18
C THR A 49 7.08 -15.77 -10.11
N LEU A 50 6.44 -16.77 -9.49
CA LEU A 50 5.55 -16.54 -8.36
C LEU A 50 6.24 -15.73 -7.25
N HIS A 51 7.49 -16.05 -6.91
CA HIS A 51 8.28 -15.30 -5.92
C HIS A 51 8.34 -13.80 -6.24
N ARG A 52 8.70 -13.45 -7.48
CA ARG A 52 8.82 -12.04 -7.88
C ARG A 52 7.46 -11.35 -7.88
N THR A 53 6.39 -12.06 -8.26
CA THR A 53 5.02 -11.55 -8.18
C THR A 53 4.62 -11.26 -6.73
N LEU A 54 4.91 -12.16 -5.79
CA LEU A 54 4.57 -11.97 -4.37
C LEU A 54 5.26 -10.75 -3.76
N ILE A 55 6.55 -10.57 -4.03
CA ILE A 55 7.28 -9.37 -3.59
C ILE A 55 6.62 -8.10 -4.16
N HIS A 56 6.34 -8.11 -5.46
CA HIS A 56 5.76 -6.96 -6.15
C HIS A 56 4.38 -6.57 -5.58
N VAL A 57 3.47 -7.55 -5.49
CA VAL A 57 2.10 -7.33 -5.02
C VAL A 57 2.07 -6.98 -3.53
N THR A 58 2.95 -7.55 -2.71
CA THR A 58 3.07 -7.17 -1.29
C THR A 58 3.47 -5.71 -1.13
N ALA A 59 4.51 -5.27 -1.87
CA ALA A 59 4.95 -3.88 -1.83
C ALA A 59 3.87 -2.91 -2.35
N GLU A 60 3.14 -3.28 -3.40
CA GLU A 60 2.02 -2.48 -3.92
C GLU A 60 0.87 -2.38 -2.92
N THR A 61 0.51 -3.52 -2.30
CA THR A 61 -0.57 -3.58 -1.31
C THR A 61 -0.24 -2.72 -0.11
N ALA A 62 0.98 -2.79 0.42
CA ALA A 62 1.41 -1.95 1.54
C ALA A 62 1.36 -0.46 1.19
N ARG A 63 1.75 -0.07 -0.03
CA ARG A 63 1.69 1.32 -0.50
C ARG A 63 0.24 1.84 -0.55
N HIS A 64 -0.67 1.07 -1.13
CA HIS A 64 -2.07 1.46 -1.21
C HIS A 64 -2.78 1.43 0.14
N ALA A 65 -2.42 0.50 1.03
CA ALA A 65 -2.92 0.49 2.40
C ALA A 65 -2.53 1.77 3.15
N GLY A 66 -1.28 2.23 3.02
CA GLY A 66 -0.84 3.50 3.61
C GLY A 66 -1.58 4.72 3.03
N GLN A 67 -1.83 4.74 1.72
CA GLN A 67 -2.65 5.80 1.09
C GLN A 67 -4.09 5.81 1.61
N ALA A 68 -4.70 4.64 1.74
CA ALA A 68 -6.04 4.50 2.30
C ALA A 68 -6.10 4.91 3.77
N ASP A 69 -5.01 4.67 4.52
CA ASP A 69 -4.88 5.09 5.91
C ASP A 69 -4.87 6.62 6.03
N ILE A 70 -4.12 7.34 5.18
CA ILE A 70 -4.16 8.81 5.13
C ILE A 70 -5.58 9.31 4.84
N VAL A 71 -6.28 8.72 3.87
CA VAL A 71 -7.67 9.12 3.56
C VAL A 71 -8.57 8.90 4.78
N ARG A 72 -8.42 7.77 5.46
CA ARG A 72 -9.14 7.48 6.71
C ARG A 72 -8.85 8.51 7.79
N GLU A 73 -7.59 8.89 8.02
CA GLU A 73 -7.17 9.91 8.99
C GLU A 73 -7.83 11.27 8.71
N THR A 74 -7.99 11.64 7.43
CA THR A 74 -8.70 12.89 7.08
C THR A 74 -10.20 12.84 7.35
N ILE A 75 -10.79 11.64 7.46
CA ILE A 75 -12.21 11.44 7.74
C ILE A 75 -12.49 11.38 9.23
N ASP A 76 -11.65 10.69 10.01
CA ASP A 76 -11.87 10.47 11.45
C ASP A 76 -11.05 11.39 12.37
N GLY A 77 -10.03 12.08 11.85
CA GLY A 77 -9.14 12.96 12.60
C GLY A 77 -8.13 12.23 13.51
N VAL A 78 -8.01 10.90 13.40
CA VAL A 78 -7.16 10.08 14.26
C VAL A 78 -5.97 9.54 13.48
N ALA A 79 -4.78 10.07 13.75
CA ALA A 79 -3.54 9.60 13.14
C ALA A 79 -3.07 8.24 13.69
N GLY A 80 -2.36 7.48 12.87
CA GLY A 80 -1.68 6.26 13.31
C GLY A 80 -2.58 5.03 13.44
N LEU A 81 -1.99 3.94 13.95
CA LEU A 81 -2.63 2.64 14.04
C LEU A 81 -3.84 2.69 15.00
N ARG A 82 -5.02 2.27 14.54
CA ARG A 82 -6.23 2.23 15.38
C ARG A 82 -6.24 1.16 16.49
N ALA A 83 -5.23 0.29 16.57
CA ALA A 83 -5.15 -0.81 17.53
C ALA A 83 -4.25 -0.48 18.74
N VAL A 84 -4.28 -1.31 19.79
CA VAL A 84 -3.43 -1.14 20.99
C VAL A 84 -1.95 -1.29 20.60
N GLY A 85 -1.20 -0.19 20.72
CA GLY A 85 0.16 -0.07 20.21
C GLY A 85 0.19 1.01 19.14
N ASP A 86 0.23 2.26 19.59
CA ASP A 86 0.41 3.40 18.70
C ASP A 86 1.78 3.25 18.00
N ASN A 87 1.79 3.39 16.68
CA ASN A 87 3.03 3.41 15.89
C ASN A 87 3.58 4.84 15.76
N LEU A 88 2.86 5.84 16.26
CA LEU A 88 3.35 7.19 16.42
C LEU A 88 4.28 7.24 17.63
N GLY A 89 5.41 7.94 17.46
CA GLY A 89 6.25 8.29 18.59
C GLY A 89 5.62 9.42 19.41
N ASP A 90 6.06 9.57 20.66
CA ASP A 90 5.72 10.75 21.47
C ASP A 90 6.23 12.01 20.76
N VAL A 91 5.31 12.80 20.21
CA VAL A 91 5.65 14.10 19.63
C VAL A 91 5.50 15.14 20.73
N GLU A 92 6.63 15.64 21.23
CA GLU A 92 6.65 16.74 22.19
C GLU A 92 5.96 17.98 21.61
N ALA A 93 5.17 18.68 22.42
CA ALA A 93 4.60 19.96 22.03
C ALA A 93 5.73 20.94 21.64
N GLY A 94 5.60 21.62 20.50
CA GLY A 94 6.66 22.48 19.97
C GLY A 94 7.66 21.78 19.03
N TYR A 95 7.54 20.47 18.79
CA TYR A 95 8.49 19.72 17.96
C TYR A 95 8.49 20.21 16.50
N LEU A 96 7.32 20.56 15.95
CA LEU A 96 7.23 21.10 14.59
C LEU A 96 7.95 22.46 14.49
N GLU A 97 7.70 23.37 15.43
CA GLU A 97 8.34 24.68 15.49
C GLU A 97 9.86 24.56 15.60
N LYS A 98 10.34 23.60 16.40
CA LYS A 98 11.77 23.26 16.49
C LYS A 98 12.33 22.79 15.15
N LEU A 99 11.65 21.87 14.46
CA LEU A 99 12.09 21.39 13.15
C LEU A 99 12.08 22.50 12.10
N GLU A 100 11.08 23.37 12.08
CA GLU A 100 11.05 24.51 11.17
C GLU A 100 12.16 25.53 11.47
N ALA A 101 12.49 25.78 12.75
CA ALA A 101 13.61 26.63 13.12
C ALA A 101 14.92 26.06 12.57
N ILE A 102 15.17 24.76 12.78
CA ILE A 102 16.35 24.06 12.24
C ILE A 102 16.38 24.15 10.70
N ALA A 103 15.27 23.86 10.02
CA ALA A 103 15.21 23.92 8.56
C ALA A 103 15.53 25.33 8.01
N ARG A 104 15.07 26.38 8.70
CA ARG A 104 15.39 27.78 8.36
C ARG A 104 16.86 28.13 8.55
N GLU A 105 17.54 27.55 9.54
CA GLU A 105 18.99 27.74 9.76
C GLU A 105 19.84 27.18 8.61
N PHE A 106 19.40 26.11 7.95
CA PHE A 106 20.17 25.49 6.86
C PHE A 106 20.06 26.21 5.51
N GLY A 107 19.02 27.02 5.29
CA GLY A 107 18.82 27.81 4.06
C GLY A 107 18.81 27.00 2.75
N PRO A 108 18.39 27.59 1.61
CA PRO A 108 18.65 26.98 0.31
C PRO A 108 20.15 27.03 0.02
N THR A 109 20.76 25.88 -0.34
CA THR A 109 22.12 25.84 -0.88
C THR A 109 22.20 26.74 -2.12
N PRO A 110 23.21 27.63 -2.24
CA PRO A 110 23.36 28.51 -3.40
C PRO A 110 23.55 27.75 -4.72
#